data_AF-G3IZM2-F1
#
_entry.id   AF-G3IZM2-F1
#
_cell.length_a   1.000
_cell.length_b   1.000
_cell.length_c   1.000
_cell.angle_alpha   90.00
_cell.angle_beta   90.00
_cell.angle_gamma   90.00
#
_symmetry.space_group_name_H-M   'P 1'
#
loop_
_entity.id
_entity.type
_entity.pdbx_description
1 polymer ?
#
loop_
_entity_poly.entity_id
_entity_poly.type
_entity_poly.pdbx_seq_one_letter_code
_entity_poly.pdbx_strand_id
1 'polypeptide(L)'
;MLSLLSIRNTGLALSLLLLAGCAEFNAGYNGYPNQYKDPYAQSDFDELLAFGANMAKISPSSRAEVCRTLLKRQKNPPGAGIHLHLMVGRLLSDSCGEIPRILDGINAIPPGSLPDERMQRLVAIHTEALKRLQNVSRKPGTLEHKQKTVQSVPESKDTNESKKDENRLLREKLEAIRSMEKHLDESGDAN
;
A
#
# COMPACT_ATOMS: atom_id res chain seq x y z
N MET A 1 -1.13 52.62 -59.00
CA MET A 1 -1.25 51.14 -59.02
C MET A 1 0.01 50.42 -58.51
N LEU A 2 0.73 50.95 -57.50
CA LEU A 2 1.93 50.28 -56.94
C LEU A 2 1.71 49.63 -55.56
N SER A 3 0.62 49.95 -54.84
CA SER A 3 0.41 49.44 -53.47
C SER A 3 -0.27 48.06 -53.38
N LEU A 4 -0.82 47.54 -54.48
CA LEU A 4 -1.53 46.24 -54.48
C LEU A 4 -0.60 45.03 -54.69
N LEU A 5 0.59 45.22 -55.28
CA LEU A 5 1.59 44.15 -55.46
C LEU A 5 2.36 43.85 -54.17
N SER A 6 2.51 44.84 -53.28
CA SER A 6 3.28 44.69 -52.04
C SER A 6 2.56 43.80 -51.01
N ILE A 7 1.24 43.93 -50.89
CA ILE A 7 0.41 43.15 -49.94
C ILE A 7 0.33 41.67 -50.35
N ARG A 8 0.37 41.40 -51.66
CA ARG A 8 0.28 40.03 -52.19
C ARG A 8 1.58 39.23 -51.97
N ASN A 9 2.72 39.90 -51.97
CA ASN A 9 4.02 39.27 -51.72
C ASN A 9 4.30 39.06 -50.22
N THR A 10 3.78 39.90 -49.33
CA THR A 10 3.93 39.71 -47.87
C THR A 10 3.09 38.56 -47.34
N GLY A 11 1.90 38.31 -47.93
CA GLY A 11 1.08 37.14 -47.59
C GLY A 11 1.76 35.81 -47.90
N LEU A 12 2.43 35.71 -49.05
CA LEU A 12 3.17 34.51 -49.46
C LEU A 12 4.35 34.19 -48.53
N ALA A 13 5.08 35.21 -48.07
CA ALA A 13 6.19 35.04 -47.14
C ALA A 13 5.72 34.55 -45.75
N LEU A 14 4.55 35.02 -45.29
CA LEU A 14 3.96 34.57 -44.02
C LEU A 14 3.45 33.13 -44.08
N SER A 15 2.90 32.70 -45.22
CA SER A 15 2.47 31.31 -45.44
C SER A 15 3.64 30.32 -45.54
N LEU A 16 4.80 30.75 -46.05
CA LEU A 16 6.02 29.94 -46.09
C LEU A 16 6.65 29.70 -44.71
N LEU A 17 6.53 30.65 -43.78
CA LEU A 17 7.01 30.50 -42.40
C LEU A 17 6.19 29.51 -41.57
N LEU A 18 4.91 29.29 -41.92
CA LEU A 18 4.03 28.33 -41.25
C LEU A 18 4.21 26.87 -41.72
N LEU A 19 4.97 26.64 -42.79
CA LEU A 19 5.31 25.30 -43.30
C LEU A 19 6.62 24.74 -42.72
N ALA A 20 7.36 25.52 -41.93
CA ALA A 20 8.49 25.03 -41.13
C ALA A 20 7.98 24.40 -39.81
N GLY A 21 7.16 23.35 -39.94
CA GLY A 21 6.75 22.50 -38.83
C GLY A 21 7.90 21.58 -38.38
N CYS A 22 8.17 21.61 -37.08
CA CYS A 22 8.89 20.66 -36.22
C CYS A 22 9.69 19.53 -36.92
N ALA A 23 10.96 19.80 -37.25
CA ALA A 23 11.95 18.74 -37.26
C ALA A 23 12.38 18.48 -35.80
N GLU A 24 11.71 17.54 -35.16
CA GLU A 24 12.14 16.98 -33.88
C GLU A 24 13.54 16.39 -34.09
N PHE A 25 14.56 17.05 -33.53
CA PHE A 25 15.93 16.54 -33.50
C PHE A 25 15.94 15.32 -32.59
N ASN A 26 15.68 14.15 -33.17
CA ASN A 26 15.92 12.88 -32.51
C ASN A 26 17.45 12.70 -32.46
N ALA A 27 18.07 13.24 -31.41
CA ALA A 27 19.43 12.90 -31.05
C ALA A 27 19.43 11.40 -30.77
N GLY A 28 19.73 10.61 -31.80
CA GLY A 28 19.96 9.17 -31.70
C GLY A 28 21.12 8.94 -30.75
N TYR A 29 20.81 8.90 -29.46
CA TYR A 29 21.70 8.45 -28.42
C TYR A 29 21.89 6.95 -28.65
N ASN A 30 22.91 6.62 -29.45
CA ASN A 30 23.35 5.24 -29.69
C ASN A 30 24.13 4.75 -28.45
N GLY A 31 23.50 4.88 -27.29
CA GLY A 31 23.92 4.19 -26.09
C GLY A 31 23.46 2.75 -26.25
N TYR A 32 24.40 1.82 -26.32
CA TYR A 32 24.15 0.39 -26.18
C TYR A 32 23.04 0.17 -25.13
N PRO A 33 21.89 -0.45 -25.48
CA PRO A 33 20.87 -0.73 -24.51
C PRO A 33 21.42 -1.88 -23.67
N ASN A 34 22.17 -1.56 -22.63
CA ASN A 34 22.27 -2.43 -21.48
C ASN A 34 20.88 -2.36 -20.84
N GLN A 35 19.92 -3.05 -21.46
CA GLN A 35 18.53 -3.20 -21.03
C GLN A 35 18.56 -3.98 -19.73
N TYR A 36 18.90 -3.29 -18.65
CA TYR A 36 18.60 -3.76 -17.32
C TYR A 36 17.08 -3.81 -17.23
N LYS A 37 16.52 -5.01 -17.44
CA LYS A 37 15.10 -5.27 -17.22
C LYS A 37 14.86 -5.17 -15.72
N ASP A 38 14.36 -4.03 -15.26
CA ASP A 38 13.86 -3.93 -13.88
C ASP A 38 12.64 -4.85 -13.76
N PRO A 39 12.69 -5.89 -12.89
CA PRO A 39 11.57 -6.81 -12.71
C PRO A 39 10.29 -6.10 -12.25
N TYR A 40 10.38 -4.87 -11.75
CA TYR A 40 9.21 -4.10 -11.29
C TYR A 40 8.77 -2.99 -12.25
N ALA A 41 9.34 -2.90 -13.46
CA ALA A 41 8.95 -1.89 -14.44
C ALA A 41 7.50 -2.10 -14.92
N GLN A 42 7.15 -3.35 -15.18
CA GLN A 42 5.80 -3.83 -15.49
C GLN A 42 5.59 -5.12 -14.72
N SER A 43 4.38 -5.35 -14.23
CA SER A 43 4.06 -6.59 -13.50
C SER A 43 2.85 -7.20 -14.14
N ASP A 44 2.97 -8.46 -14.53
CA ASP A 44 1.84 -9.23 -15.04
C ASP A 44 1.02 -9.84 -13.89
N PHE A 45 -0.12 -10.42 -14.25
CA PHE A 45 -1.07 -10.96 -13.28
C PHE A 45 -0.47 -12.13 -12.49
N ASP A 46 0.22 -13.04 -13.16
CA ASP A 46 0.76 -14.25 -12.55
C ASP A 46 1.96 -13.93 -11.65
N GLU A 47 2.77 -12.94 -12.02
CA GLU A 47 3.87 -12.42 -11.23
C GLU A 47 3.39 -11.81 -9.91
N LEU A 48 2.34 -10.97 -9.93
CA LEU A 48 1.79 -10.40 -8.69
C LEU A 48 1.21 -11.47 -7.76
N LEU A 49 0.55 -12.48 -8.33
CA LEU A 49 0.04 -13.60 -7.54
C LEU A 49 1.20 -14.42 -6.94
N ALA A 50 2.23 -14.71 -7.73
CA ALA A 50 3.42 -15.40 -7.24
C ALA A 50 4.14 -14.60 -6.14
N PHE A 51 4.26 -13.28 -6.31
CA PHE A 51 4.81 -12.38 -5.31
C PHE A 51 4.00 -12.42 -4.00
N GLY A 52 2.67 -12.31 -4.09
CA GLY A 52 1.78 -12.40 -2.92
C GLY A 52 1.88 -13.76 -2.22
N ALA A 53 1.89 -14.85 -2.99
CA ALA A 53 2.04 -16.21 -2.47
C ALA A 53 3.41 -16.42 -1.79
N ASN A 54 4.48 -15.85 -2.34
CA ASN A 54 5.81 -15.89 -1.72
C ASN A 54 5.86 -15.09 -0.42
N MET A 55 5.34 -13.85 -0.43
CA MET A 55 5.25 -12.99 0.76
C MET A 55 4.45 -13.66 1.90
N ALA A 56 3.38 -14.39 1.58
CA ALA A 56 2.59 -15.12 2.57
C ALA A 56 3.36 -16.27 3.25
N LYS A 57 4.34 -16.87 2.57
CA LYS A 57 5.12 -18.02 3.06
C LYS A 57 6.36 -17.62 3.89
N ILE A 58 6.90 -16.42 3.67
CA ILE A 58 8.10 -15.96 4.38
C ILE A 58 7.77 -15.32 5.73
N SER A 59 8.78 -15.21 6.59
CA SER A 59 8.66 -14.65 7.94
C SER A 59 8.32 -13.14 7.92
N PRO A 60 7.77 -12.58 9.00
CA PRO A 60 7.49 -11.14 9.10
C PRO A 60 8.72 -10.25 8.89
N SER A 61 9.90 -10.67 9.39
CA SER A 61 11.15 -9.93 9.21
C SER A 61 11.59 -9.92 7.75
N SER A 62 11.52 -11.06 7.06
CA SER A 62 11.82 -11.14 5.63
C SER A 62 10.83 -10.34 4.78
N ARG A 63 9.53 -10.36 5.12
CA ARG A 63 8.54 -9.46 4.47
C ARG A 63 8.94 -8.00 4.61
N ALA A 64 9.35 -7.58 5.80
CA ALA A 64 9.76 -6.20 6.05
C ALA A 64 10.97 -5.79 5.22
N GLU A 65 11.94 -6.69 5.02
CA GLU A 65 13.11 -6.45 4.17
C GLU A 65 12.74 -6.32 2.68
N VAL A 66 11.89 -7.21 2.17
CA VAL A 66 11.36 -7.11 0.80
C VAL A 66 10.63 -5.77 0.61
N CYS A 67 9.75 -5.41 1.54
CA CYS A 67 9.04 -4.13 1.52
C CYS A 67 9.99 -2.92 1.51
N ARG A 68 11.04 -2.93 2.34
CA ARG A 68 12.07 -1.86 2.33
C ARG A 68 12.76 -1.75 0.99
N THR A 69 13.04 -2.87 0.34
CA THR A 69 13.66 -2.89 -0.99
C THR A 69 12.72 -2.28 -2.04
N LEU A 70 11.44 -2.63 -2.02
CA LEU A 70 10.43 -2.05 -2.91
C LEU A 70 10.28 -0.53 -2.71
N LEU A 71 10.21 -0.07 -1.45
CA LEU A 71 10.13 1.36 -1.12
C LEU A 71 11.37 2.15 -1.54
N LYS A 72 12.56 1.54 -1.49
CA LYS A 72 13.79 2.17 -2.01
C LYS A 72 13.71 2.36 -3.53
N ARG A 73 13.19 1.37 -4.26
CA ARG A 73 13.03 1.44 -5.72
C ARG A 73 12.00 2.49 -6.15
N GLN A 74 10.93 2.67 -5.37
CA GLN A 74 9.89 3.67 -5.63
C GLN A 74 10.41 5.12 -5.74
N LYS A 75 11.58 5.44 -5.16
CA LYS A 75 12.17 6.79 -5.19
C LYS A 75 12.74 7.20 -6.56
N ASN A 76 13.03 6.23 -7.42
CA ASN A 76 13.39 6.45 -8.83
C ASN A 76 12.11 6.28 -9.67
N PRO A 77 11.93 7.01 -10.80
CA PRO A 77 10.63 7.18 -11.46
C PRO A 77 9.83 5.87 -11.48
N PRO A 78 8.77 5.77 -10.65
CA PRO A 78 8.19 4.49 -10.34
C PRO A 78 7.37 3.97 -11.52
N GLY A 79 7.66 2.74 -11.95
CA GLY A 79 6.81 2.02 -12.90
C GLY A 79 5.47 1.61 -12.27
N ALA A 80 4.45 1.34 -13.07
CA ALA A 80 3.18 0.82 -12.56
C ALA A 80 3.38 -0.47 -11.73
N GLY A 81 4.36 -1.31 -12.12
CA GLY A 81 4.68 -2.55 -11.43
C GLY A 81 5.08 -2.38 -9.96
N ILE A 82 5.83 -1.33 -9.61
CA ILE A 82 6.23 -1.12 -8.21
C ILE A 82 5.03 -0.77 -7.32
N HIS A 83 4.08 0.00 -7.82
CA HIS A 83 2.86 0.34 -7.08
C HIS A 83 1.98 -0.89 -6.85
N LEU A 84 1.86 -1.75 -7.87
CA LEU A 84 1.12 -3.01 -7.77
C LEU A 84 1.74 -3.96 -6.73
N HIS A 85 3.07 -4.08 -6.74
CA HIS A 85 3.79 -4.87 -5.74
C HIS A 85 3.65 -4.32 -4.32
N LEU A 86 3.71 -3.00 -4.13
CA LEU A 86 3.49 -2.37 -2.83
C LEU A 86 2.04 -2.56 -2.34
N MET A 87 1.06 -2.54 -3.24
CA MET A 87 -0.35 -2.83 -2.92
C MET A 87 -0.52 -4.24 -2.37
N VAL A 88 0.00 -5.26 -3.08
CA VAL A 88 -0.03 -6.65 -2.61
C VAL A 88 0.77 -6.80 -1.31
N GLY A 89 1.96 -6.23 -1.25
CA GLY A 89 2.85 -6.32 -0.11
C GLY A 89 2.27 -5.70 1.16
N ARG A 90 1.53 -4.59 1.05
CA ARG A 90 0.90 -3.93 2.21
C ARG A 90 -0.20 -4.76 2.85
N LEU A 91 -0.91 -5.59 2.08
CA LEU A 91 -1.89 -6.53 2.64
C LEU A 91 -1.25 -7.59 3.54
N LEU A 92 0.06 -7.84 3.38
CA LEU A 92 0.81 -8.89 4.06
C LEU A 92 1.83 -8.34 5.08
N SER A 93 2.18 -7.05 4.99
CA SER A 93 3.15 -6.41 5.87
C SER A 93 2.93 -4.91 5.99
N ASP A 94 2.89 -4.41 7.23
CA ASP A 94 2.82 -2.97 7.52
C ASP A 94 4.10 -2.21 7.16
N SER A 95 5.18 -2.91 6.81
CA SER A 95 6.45 -2.30 6.39
C SER A 95 6.45 -1.84 4.93
N CYS A 96 5.45 -2.20 4.13
CA CYS A 96 5.34 -1.86 2.70
C CYS A 96 4.85 -0.42 2.43
N GLY A 97 4.99 0.49 3.40
CA GLY A 97 4.63 1.90 3.26
C GLY A 97 3.21 2.20 3.72
N GLU A 98 2.82 3.48 3.64
CA GLU A 98 1.53 3.96 4.11
C GLU A 98 0.42 3.69 3.07
N ILE A 99 -0.74 3.19 3.52
CA ILE A 99 -1.89 2.91 2.65
C ILE A 99 -2.28 4.10 1.76
N PRO A 100 -2.41 5.35 2.26
CA PRO A 100 -2.74 6.49 1.39
C PRO A 100 -1.79 6.64 0.20
N ARG A 101 -0.47 6.59 0.43
CA ARG A 101 0.53 6.74 -0.63
C ARG A 101 0.48 5.63 -1.67
N ILE A 102 0.17 4.42 -1.22
CA ILE A 102 0.00 3.26 -2.12
C ILE A 102 -1.23 3.47 -2.99
N LEU A 103 -2.36 3.87 -2.40
CA LEU A 103 -3.59 4.14 -3.14
C LEU A 103 -3.41 5.28 -4.16
N ASP A 104 -2.70 6.35 -3.78
CA ASP A 104 -2.38 7.44 -4.70
C ASP A 104 -1.56 6.94 -5.89
N GLY A 105 -0.57 6.08 -5.63
CA GLY A 105 0.24 5.43 -6.67
C GLY A 105 -0.58 4.55 -7.61
N ILE A 106 -1.52 3.76 -7.07
CA ILE A 106 -2.43 2.92 -7.89
C ILE A 106 -3.36 3.77 -8.74
N ASN A 107 -3.91 4.85 -8.18
CA ASN A 107 -4.81 5.76 -8.91
C ASN A 107 -4.07 6.54 -10.02
N ALA A 108 -2.76 6.73 -9.89
CA ALA A 108 -1.93 7.38 -10.90
C ALA A 108 -1.60 6.47 -12.10
N ILE A 109 -1.89 5.16 -12.02
CA ILE A 109 -1.67 4.21 -13.12
C ILE A 109 -2.69 4.49 -14.24
N PRO A 110 -2.25 4.84 -15.47
CA PRO A 110 -3.18 5.08 -16.58
C PRO A 110 -4.00 3.82 -16.91
N PRO A 111 -5.31 3.91 -17.19
CA PRO A 111 -6.13 2.74 -17.51
C PRO A 111 -5.60 1.89 -18.67
N GLY A 112 -4.98 2.53 -19.67
CA GLY A 112 -4.37 1.84 -20.82
C GLY A 112 -3.11 1.02 -20.48
N SER A 113 -2.54 1.18 -19.29
CA SER A 113 -1.35 0.42 -18.85
C SER A 113 -1.69 -0.92 -18.19
N LEU A 114 -2.98 -1.19 -17.92
CA LEU A 114 -3.47 -2.44 -17.37
C LEU A 114 -4.43 -3.12 -18.36
N PRO A 115 -3.94 -3.68 -19.49
CA PRO A 115 -4.81 -4.26 -20.50
C PRO A 115 -5.49 -5.58 -20.07
N ASP A 116 -4.91 -6.31 -19.11
CA ASP A 116 -5.48 -7.57 -18.62
C ASP A 116 -6.66 -7.31 -17.66
N GLU A 117 -7.86 -7.78 -18.00
CA GLU A 117 -9.04 -7.68 -17.14
C GLU A 117 -8.85 -8.36 -15.77
N ARG A 118 -8.10 -9.46 -15.71
CA ARG A 118 -7.84 -10.18 -14.45
C ARG A 118 -7.01 -9.30 -13.52
N MET A 119 -6.04 -8.57 -14.08
CA MET A 119 -5.25 -7.58 -13.36
C MET A 119 -6.14 -6.46 -12.83
N GLN A 120 -7.03 -5.91 -13.66
CA GLN A 120 -7.95 -4.86 -13.23
C GLN A 120 -8.85 -5.32 -12.06
N ARG A 121 -9.37 -6.55 -12.13
CA ARG A 121 -10.17 -7.15 -11.04
C ARG A 121 -9.34 -7.32 -9.77
N LEU A 122 -8.10 -7.80 -9.88
CA LEU A 122 -7.18 -7.94 -8.75
C LEU A 122 -6.91 -6.58 -8.08
N VAL A 123 -6.59 -5.57 -8.89
CA VAL A 123 -6.37 -4.19 -8.43
C VAL A 123 -7.61 -3.65 -7.72
N ALA A 124 -8.80 -3.85 -8.28
CA ALA A 124 -10.04 -3.40 -7.65
C ALA A 124 -10.27 -4.06 -6.27
N ILE A 125 -10.10 -5.38 -6.18
CA ILE A 125 -10.27 -6.15 -4.93
C ILE A 125 -9.25 -5.68 -3.87
N HIS A 126 -7.97 -5.59 -4.23
CA HIS A 126 -6.91 -5.22 -3.30
C HIS A 126 -6.98 -3.75 -2.88
N THR A 127 -7.36 -2.86 -3.79
CA THR A 127 -7.64 -1.44 -3.50
C THR A 127 -8.74 -1.31 -2.44
N GLU A 128 -9.84 -2.05 -2.61
CA GLU A 128 -10.94 -2.05 -1.64
C GLU A 128 -10.53 -2.64 -0.29
N ALA A 129 -9.75 -3.72 -0.28
CA ALA A 129 -9.19 -4.30 0.95
C ALA A 129 -8.32 -3.28 1.71
N LEU A 130 -7.44 -2.54 1.01
CA LEU A 130 -6.61 -1.50 1.61
C LEU A 130 -7.44 -0.34 2.19
N LYS A 131 -8.49 0.10 1.49
CA LYS A 131 -9.43 1.14 2.00
C LYS A 131 -10.08 0.69 3.32
N ARG A 132 -10.49 -0.57 3.40
CA ARG A 132 -11.07 -1.14 4.63
C ARG A 132 -10.05 -1.17 5.78
N LEU A 133 -8.81 -1.62 5.51
CA LEU A 133 -7.73 -1.62 6.50
C LEU A 133 -7.42 -0.21 7.02
N GLN A 134 -7.39 0.78 6.13
CA GLN A 134 -7.19 2.18 6.51
C GLN A 134 -8.28 2.69 7.45
N ASN A 135 -9.55 2.34 7.17
CA ASN A 135 -10.68 2.75 8.00
C ASN A 135 -10.69 2.08 9.38
N VAL A 136 -10.19 0.84 9.48
CA VAL A 136 -10.02 0.14 10.76
C VAL A 136 -8.92 0.82 11.60
N SER A 137 -7.78 1.12 10.99
CA SER A 137 -6.67 1.81 11.66
C SER A 137 -7.07 3.21 12.20
N ARG A 138 -7.99 3.90 11.52
CA ARG A 138 -8.50 5.23 11.93
C ARG A 138 -9.62 5.19 12.97
N LYS A 139 -10.10 4.00 13.39
CA LYS A 139 -11.14 3.84 14.43
C LYS A 139 -10.58 3.36 15.78
N PRO A 140 -9.53 3.94 16.39
CA PRO A 140 -9.04 3.47 17.68
C PRO A 140 -9.93 3.87 18.88
N GLY A 141 -11.10 4.49 18.71
CA GLY A 141 -11.79 5.17 19.81
C GLY A 141 -13.24 4.77 20.17
N THR A 142 -13.92 3.89 19.42
CA THR A 142 -15.40 3.76 19.60
C THR A 142 -15.89 2.39 20.04
N LEU A 143 -15.04 1.36 20.06
CA LEU A 143 -15.45 0.01 20.48
C LEU A 143 -15.06 -0.35 21.92
N GLU A 144 -14.00 0.22 22.49
CA GLU A 144 -13.70 0.01 23.92
C GLU A 144 -14.64 0.79 24.85
N HIS A 145 -15.23 1.90 24.40
CA HIS A 145 -16.14 2.68 25.24
C HIS A 145 -17.60 2.20 25.25
N LYS A 146 -17.99 1.26 24.38
CA LYS A 146 -19.39 0.82 24.26
C LYS A 146 -19.72 -0.52 24.93
N GLN A 147 -18.75 -1.22 25.51
CA GLN A 147 -19.05 -2.38 26.37
C GLN A 147 -19.34 -2.00 27.83
N LYS A 148 -19.17 -0.73 28.24
CA LYS A 148 -19.46 -0.27 29.61
C LYS A 148 -20.80 0.46 29.77
N THR A 149 -21.67 0.46 28.75
CA THR A 149 -22.94 1.23 28.76
C THR A 149 -24.15 0.35 28.42
N VAL A 150 -24.29 -0.79 29.09
CA VAL A 150 -25.57 -1.54 29.17
C VAL A 150 -26.01 -1.76 30.63
N GLN A 151 -25.33 -1.17 31.60
CA GLN A 151 -25.79 -1.19 32.99
C GLN A 151 -25.58 0.18 33.64
N SER A 152 -26.40 1.15 33.23
CA SER A 152 -26.57 2.40 33.99
C SER A 152 -27.92 2.34 34.71
N VAL A 153 -27.93 1.68 35.86
CA VAL A 153 -28.81 2.06 36.98
C VAL A 153 -28.01 3.08 37.80
N PRO A 154 -28.59 4.21 38.23
CA PRO A 154 -27.84 5.32 38.81
C PRO A 154 -27.54 5.09 40.30
N GLU A 155 -26.65 5.95 40.81
CA GLU A 155 -26.14 6.04 42.20
C GLU A 155 -24.91 5.15 42.46
N SER A 156 -23.85 5.58 43.12
CA SER A 156 -23.38 6.87 43.61
C SER A 156 -21.94 6.59 44.10
N LYS A 157 -21.02 7.54 43.93
CA LYS A 157 -19.89 7.79 44.85
C LYS A 157 -19.04 6.56 45.27
N ASP A 158 -17.87 6.37 44.64
CA ASP A 158 -16.56 6.19 45.34
C ASP A 158 -15.48 5.63 44.39
N THR A 159 -14.49 6.46 44.10
CA THR A 159 -13.38 6.19 43.16
C THR A 159 -12.23 5.35 43.73
N ASN A 160 -12.41 4.66 44.86
CA ASN A 160 -11.34 3.89 45.51
C ASN A 160 -11.55 2.37 45.55
N GLU A 161 -12.72 1.85 45.18
CA GLU A 161 -13.00 0.41 45.29
C GLU A 161 -12.60 -0.39 44.03
N SER A 162 -12.66 0.24 42.86
CA SER A 162 -12.36 -0.39 41.56
C SER A 162 -10.92 -0.91 41.43
N LYS A 163 -9.91 -0.23 42.02
CA LYS A 163 -8.52 -0.69 41.96
C LYS A 163 -8.25 -1.92 42.84
N LYS A 164 -9.03 -2.11 43.90
CA LYS A 164 -8.89 -3.24 44.83
C LYS A 164 -9.40 -4.53 44.19
N ASP A 165 -10.47 -4.42 43.40
CA ASP A 165 -11.07 -5.55 42.70
C ASP A 165 -10.21 -6.01 41.52
N GLU A 166 -9.60 -5.09 40.77
CA GLU A 166 -8.65 -5.44 39.71
C GLU A 166 -7.40 -6.15 40.27
N ASN A 167 -6.86 -5.69 41.39
CA ASN A 167 -5.70 -6.33 42.02
C ASN A 167 -6.04 -7.73 42.56
N ARG A 168 -7.25 -7.91 43.08
CA ARG A 168 -7.76 -9.23 43.52
C ARG A 168 -7.90 -10.19 42.35
N LEU A 169 -8.47 -9.72 41.24
CA LEU A 169 -8.67 -10.51 40.02
C LEU A 169 -7.35 -10.87 39.33
N LEU A 170 -6.35 -9.98 39.37
CA LEU A 170 -5.00 -10.30 38.91
C LEU A 170 -4.31 -11.35 39.78
N ARG A 171 -4.50 -11.30 41.11
CA ARG A 171 -3.98 -12.35 42.01
C ARG A 171 -4.63 -13.70 41.77
N GLU A 172 -5.94 -13.74 41.58
CA GLU A 172 -6.68 -14.96 41.28
C GLU A 172 -6.23 -15.59 39.95
N LYS A 173 -6.01 -14.76 38.92
CA LYS A 173 -5.47 -15.24 37.63
C LYS A 173 -4.04 -15.78 37.76
N LEU A 174 -3.19 -15.13 38.55
CA LEU A 174 -1.82 -15.59 38.79
C LEU A 174 -1.80 -16.91 39.58
N GLU A 175 -2.70 -17.09 40.54
CA GLU A 175 -2.86 -18.34 41.28
C GLU A 175 -3.42 -19.48 40.41
N ALA A 176 -4.37 -19.19 39.52
CA ALA A 176 -4.87 -20.17 38.57
C ALA A 176 -3.78 -20.65 37.60
N ILE A 177 -2.95 -19.75 37.07
CA ILE A 177 -1.80 -20.09 36.22
C ILE A 177 -0.80 -20.95 36.99
N ARG A 178 -0.46 -20.56 38.23
CA ARG A 178 0.46 -21.33 39.07
C ARG A 178 -0.09 -22.73 39.43
N SER A 179 -1.41 -22.84 39.61
CA SER A 179 -2.08 -24.13 39.85
C SER A 179 -2.07 -25.02 38.60
N MET A 180 -2.22 -24.43 37.41
CA MET A 180 -2.12 -25.16 36.14
C MET A 180 -0.68 -25.61 35.86
N GLU A 181 0.32 -24.79 36.18
CA GLU A 181 1.74 -25.14 36.05
C GLU A 181 2.11 -26.31 36.96
N LYS A 182 1.64 -26.29 38.21
CA LYS A 182 1.81 -27.43 39.14
C LYS A 182 1.16 -28.72 38.63
N HIS A 183 -0.02 -28.62 38.02
CA HIS A 183 -0.69 -29.79 37.42
C HIS A 183 0.05 -30.35 36.20
N LEU A 184 0.78 -29.51 35.46
CA LEU A 184 1.58 -29.94 34.33
C LEU A 184 2.89 -30.59 34.78
N ASP A 185 3.54 -30.07 35.82
CA ASP A 185 4.75 -30.68 36.41
C ASP A 185 4.46 -32.06 37.06
N GLU A 186 3.33 -32.23 37.74
CA GLU A 186 2.92 -33.55 38.29
C GLU A 186 2.55 -34.58 37.21
N SER A 187 2.25 -34.13 35.98
CA SER A 187 1.96 -35.01 34.83
C SER A 187 3.18 -35.38 33.99
N GLY A 188 4.35 -34.81 34.30
CA GLY A 188 5.62 -35.05 33.61
C GLY A 188 6.51 -36.13 34.23
N ASP A 189 6.30 -36.49 35.49
CA ASP A 189 7.12 -37.48 36.24
C ASP A 189 6.52 -38.90 36.25
N ALA A 190 5.63 -39.20 35.30
CA ALA A 190 5.11 -40.55 35.07
C ALA A 190 5.39 -41.03 33.64
N ASN A 191 6.67 -41.11 33.28
CA ASN A 191 7.22 -42.10 32.35
C ASN A 191 8.75 -42.13 32.36
#